data_AF-A0A059C480-F1
#
_entry.id   AF-A0A059C480-F1
#
_cell.length_a   1.000
_cell.length_b   1.000
_cell.length_c   1.000
_cell.angle_alpha   90.00
_cell.angle_beta   90.00
_cell.angle_gamma   90.00
#
_symmetry.space_group_name_H-M   'P 1'
#
loop_
_entity.id
_entity.type
_entity.pdbx_description
1 polymer ?
#
loop_
_entity_poly.entity_id
_entity_poly.type
_entity_poly.pdbx_seq_one_letter_code
_entity_poly.pdbx_strand_id
1 'polypeptide(L)'
;MRKKRSQGRGKLVTRTAAHWPLAQEKGFSFITSQLVARSDSIRALRNQTTDDDEIERELSSVRQIPVSSPPPTMTKQQANWSPYDNNGGSCVAIAGRDYCVIAADTRMSTGYSILTRDYSKISKLADKAVLASSGFQADIKALQKHLAARHLIYQHQHNKQMSCPAMDAVTPLSELEAIDLVKTVFVSATERDIYTGDKVEIVILNAEGLRREFMDLRKD
;
A
#
# COMPACT_ATOMS: atom_id res chain seq x y z
N MET A 1 -58.19 0.10 39.90
CA MET A 1 -57.47 -0.89 40.74
C MET A 1 -56.05 -1.08 40.20
N ARG A 2 -55.03 -0.96 41.07
CA ARG A 2 -53.58 -1.11 40.83
C ARG A 2 -53.17 -2.57 40.59
N LYS A 3 -52.10 -2.77 39.77
CA LYS A 3 -50.93 -3.71 39.90
C LYS A 3 -50.46 -4.12 38.49
N LYS A 4 -49.18 -4.32 38.16
CA LYS A 4 -47.84 -4.11 38.73
C LYS A 4 -46.89 -4.27 37.52
N ARG A 5 -45.91 -3.38 37.34
CA ARG A 5 -44.79 -3.56 36.38
C ARG A 5 -43.77 -4.51 36.98
N SER A 6 -43.37 -5.57 36.26
CA SER A 6 -42.23 -6.43 36.61
C SER A 6 -41.04 -6.12 35.71
N GLN A 7 -39.87 -5.94 36.34
CA GLN A 7 -38.57 -5.74 35.71
C GLN A 7 -38.13 -6.96 34.90
N GLY A 8 -37.56 -6.73 33.72
CA GLY A 8 -36.79 -7.69 32.94
C GLY A 8 -35.43 -7.07 32.58
N ARG A 9 -34.35 -7.74 32.98
CA ARG A 9 -32.94 -7.35 32.86
C ARG A 9 -32.54 -7.08 31.40
N GLY A 10 -31.97 -5.91 31.13
CA GLY A 10 -31.29 -5.63 29.86
C GLY A 10 -29.99 -6.43 29.75
N LYS A 11 -29.92 -7.35 28.80
CA LYS A 11 -28.66 -7.95 28.32
C LYS A 11 -28.07 -7.05 27.25
N LEU A 12 -26.86 -6.58 27.48
CA LEU A 12 -26.03 -5.91 26.48
C LEU A 12 -25.61 -6.94 25.43
N VAL A 13 -25.93 -6.67 24.17
CA VAL A 13 -25.54 -7.48 23.01
C VAL A 13 -24.09 -7.17 22.67
N THR A 14 -23.14 -8.03 23.01
CA THR A 14 -21.81 -8.03 22.41
C THR A 14 -21.83 -8.92 21.18
N ARG A 15 -21.63 -8.31 20.01
CA ARG A 15 -21.57 -9.01 18.73
C ARG A 15 -20.33 -9.91 18.69
N THR A 16 -20.60 -11.15 18.32
CA THR A 16 -19.70 -12.24 17.97
C THR A 16 -18.58 -11.78 17.03
N ALA A 17 -17.33 -11.92 17.47
CA ALA A 17 -16.17 -11.91 16.58
C ALA A 17 -16.20 -13.20 15.75
N ALA A 18 -16.17 -13.04 14.44
CA ALA A 18 -16.17 -14.13 13.48
C ALA A 18 -14.91 -14.99 13.62
N HIS A 19 -15.16 -16.29 13.66
CA HIS A 19 -14.22 -17.39 13.47
C HIS A 19 -13.51 -17.26 12.11
N TRP A 20 -12.18 -17.36 12.07
CA TRP A 20 -11.43 -17.67 10.84
C TRP A 20 -10.40 -18.77 11.13
N PRO A 21 -10.68 -20.03 10.79
CA PRO A 21 -9.69 -21.11 10.85
C PRO A 21 -9.09 -21.33 9.46
N LEU A 22 -7.91 -20.75 9.21
CA LEU A 22 -7.05 -21.13 8.07
C LEU A 22 -5.61 -20.64 8.28
N ALA A 23 -4.99 -21.08 9.38
CA ALA A 23 -3.57 -20.81 9.65
C ALA A 23 -2.93 -21.95 10.47
N GLN A 24 -3.24 -23.20 10.11
CA GLN A 24 -2.73 -24.39 10.80
C GLN A 24 -2.27 -25.50 9.84
N GLU A 25 -1.79 -25.15 8.64
CA GLU A 25 -1.23 -26.13 7.69
C GLU A 25 0.24 -25.92 7.31
N LYS A 26 0.96 -24.97 7.95
CA LYS A 26 2.40 -24.81 7.70
C LYS A 26 3.14 -24.63 9.01
N GLY A 27 3.63 -25.76 9.54
CA GLY A 27 4.32 -25.88 10.82
C GLY A 27 5.42 -24.84 11.04
N PHE A 28 5.07 -23.79 11.77
CA PHE A 28 6.02 -22.85 12.37
C PHE A 28 5.98 -23.03 13.89
N SER A 29 7.12 -23.42 14.45
CA SER A 29 7.36 -23.44 15.90
C SER A 29 7.55 -22.01 16.39
N PHE A 30 6.66 -21.54 17.27
CA PHE A 30 6.87 -20.33 18.06
C PHE A 30 7.22 -20.74 19.49
N ILE A 31 8.43 -20.37 19.94
CA ILE A 31 8.90 -20.56 21.31
C ILE A 31 8.31 -19.41 22.15
N THR A 32 7.32 -19.70 22.99
CA THR A 32 6.90 -18.82 24.09
C THR A 32 7.44 -19.38 25.40
N SER A 33 8.49 -18.77 25.93
CA SER A 33 8.88 -18.93 27.35
C SER A 33 8.04 -17.96 28.17
N GLN A 34 7.13 -18.48 28.99
CA GLN A 34 6.53 -17.70 30.07
C GLN A 34 6.56 -18.53 31.35
N LEU A 35 7.46 -18.11 32.24
CA LEU A 35 7.69 -18.63 33.57
C LEU A 35 6.49 -18.28 34.46
N VAL A 36 5.77 -19.27 34.95
CA VAL A 36 4.76 -19.11 36.01
C VAL A 36 5.46 -19.24 37.36
N ALA A 37 5.65 -18.13 38.06
CA ALA A 37 6.03 -18.15 39.47
C ALA A 37 4.76 -18.15 40.33
N ARG A 38 4.59 -19.23 41.09
CA ARG A 38 3.48 -19.50 42.03
C ARG A 38 3.46 -18.47 43.16
N SER A 39 2.33 -17.82 43.36
CA SER A 39 2.08 -16.81 44.39
C SER A 39 1.17 -17.36 45.50
N ASP A 40 1.68 -18.23 46.37
CA ASP A 40 0.89 -18.74 47.51
C ASP A 40 1.55 -18.54 48.89
N SER A 41 2.77 -18.02 48.96
CA SER A 41 3.52 -17.92 50.24
C SER A 41 3.66 -16.50 50.81
N ILE A 42 3.21 -15.45 50.13
CA ILE A 42 3.36 -14.05 50.61
C ILE A 42 2.10 -13.55 51.38
N ARG A 43 0.98 -14.27 51.30
CA ARG A 43 -0.29 -13.83 51.92
C ARG A 43 -0.40 -14.09 53.43
N ALA A 44 0.53 -14.84 54.02
CA ALA A 44 0.42 -15.33 55.40
C ALA A 44 1.19 -14.51 56.45
N LEU A 45 1.86 -13.41 56.09
CA LEU A 45 2.65 -12.60 57.04
C LEU A 45 2.10 -11.19 57.32
N ARG A 46 0.88 -10.88 56.89
CA ARG A 46 0.32 -9.51 56.97
C ARG A 46 -0.63 -9.25 58.14
N ASN A 47 -0.58 -10.05 59.20
CA ASN A 47 -1.36 -9.80 60.41
C ASN A 47 -0.45 -9.77 61.64
N GLN A 48 0.18 -8.61 61.86
CA GLN A 48 0.61 -8.12 63.18
C GLN A 48 1.01 -6.64 63.06
N THR A 49 0.06 -5.78 63.42
CA THR A 49 0.23 -4.51 64.17
C THR A 49 1.51 -3.70 63.95
N THR A 50 1.43 -2.56 63.25
CA THR A 50 1.36 -1.19 63.84
C THR A 50 1.22 -0.15 62.73
N ASP A 51 0.34 0.82 62.97
CA ASP A 51 0.06 2.10 62.28
C ASP A 51 0.68 2.33 60.88
N ASP A 52 -0.17 2.18 59.85
CA ASP A 52 0.15 2.42 58.44
C ASP A 52 0.62 3.87 58.14
N ASP A 53 0.28 4.84 59.01
CA ASP A 53 0.64 6.25 58.87
C ASP A 53 2.12 6.54 59.23
N GLU A 54 2.74 5.74 60.10
CA GLU A 54 4.14 5.92 60.50
C GLU A 54 5.10 5.33 59.44
N ILE A 55 4.68 4.23 58.80
CA ILE A 55 5.41 3.59 57.70
C ILE A 55 5.39 4.46 56.43
N GLU A 56 4.26 5.11 56.09
CA GLU A 56 4.22 6.05 54.96
C GLU A 56 5.12 7.27 55.18
N ARG A 57 5.29 7.72 56.43
CA ARG A 57 6.13 8.88 56.77
C ARG A 57 7.62 8.56 56.64
N GLU A 58 8.07 7.38 57.06
CA GLU A 58 9.45 6.92 56.82
C GLU A 58 9.72 6.58 55.35
N LEU A 59 8.77 5.96 54.63
CA LEU A 59 8.92 5.68 53.20
C LEU A 59 8.97 6.98 52.35
N SER A 60 8.36 8.06 52.83
CA SER A 60 8.41 9.38 52.18
C SER A 60 9.77 10.07 52.31
N SER A 61 10.52 9.82 53.38
CA SER A 61 11.85 10.41 53.60
C SER A 61 12.95 9.69 52.82
N VAL A 62 12.82 8.36 52.64
CA VAL A 62 13.75 7.55 51.83
C VAL A 62 13.61 7.83 50.32
N ARG A 63 12.45 8.34 49.86
CA ARG A 63 12.19 8.69 48.45
C ARG A 63 12.92 9.95 47.95
N GLN A 64 13.72 10.62 48.79
CA GLN A 64 14.42 11.86 48.43
C GLN A 64 15.91 11.67 48.10
N ILE A 65 16.37 10.48 47.74
CA ILE A 65 17.68 10.38 47.08
C ILE A 65 17.48 10.84 45.63
N PRO A 66 18.13 11.92 45.16
CA PRO A 66 18.08 12.30 43.76
C PRO A 66 18.80 11.23 42.95
N VAL A 67 18.03 10.29 42.38
CA VAL A 67 18.54 9.37 41.37
C VAL A 67 18.79 10.24 40.15
N SER A 68 20.06 10.60 39.90
CA SER A 68 20.41 11.31 38.69
C SER A 68 19.92 10.48 37.50
N SER A 69 19.13 11.10 36.63
CA SER A 69 18.66 10.47 35.40
C SER A 69 19.89 9.89 34.68
N PRO A 70 19.89 8.62 34.24
CA PRO A 70 20.97 8.13 33.40
C PRO A 70 21.10 9.09 32.19
N PRO A 71 22.33 9.46 31.78
CA PRO A 71 22.52 10.30 30.60
C PRO A 71 21.74 9.68 29.44
N PRO A 72 21.10 10.48 28.57
CA PRO A 72 20.34 9.93 27.46
C PRO A 72 21.26 9.02 26.66
N THR A 73 21.00 7.72 26.73
CA THR A 73 21.73 6.75 25.92
C THR A 73 21.49 7.18 24.48
N MET A 74 22.55 7.67 23.80
CA MET A 74 22.49 7.94 22.37
C MET A 74 22.21 6.61 21.69
N THR A 75 20.94 6.30 21.53
CA THR A 75 20.49 5.21 20.69
C THR A 75 21.02 5.54 19.31
N LYS A 76 21.95 4.71 18.83
CA LYS A 76 22.48 4.82 17.48
C LYS A 76 21.25 4.73 16.57
N GLN A 77 20.79 5.86 16.04
CA GLN A 77 19.68 5.88 15.10
C GLN A 77 20.12 4.97 13.95
N GLN A 78 19.58 3.76 13.91
CA GLN A 78 19.79 2.89 12.78
C GLN A 78 19.13 3.61 11.60
N ALA A 79 19.91 3.88 10.57
CA ALA A 79 19.35 4.34 9.32
C ALA A 79 18.33 3.29 8.87
N ASN A 80 17.05 3.62 8.97
CA ASN A 80 15.96 2.74 8.59
C ASN A 80 15.86 2.77 7.06
N TRP A 81 16.79 2.07 6.41
CA TRP A 81 16.85 1.99 4.96
C TRP A 81 15.70 1.11 4.45
N SER A 82 14.96 1.65 3.46
CA SER A 82 13.93 0.91 2.72
C SER A 82 14.42 0.67 1.29
N PRO A 83 14.29 -0.56 0.76
CA PRO A 83 14.63 -0.86 -0.64
C PRO A 83 13.62 -0.27 -1.64
N TYR A 84 12.43 0.12 -1.18
CA TYR A 84 11.34 0.56 -2.03
C TYR A 84 11.10 2.06 -1.93
N ASP A 85 10.76 2.65 -3.07
CA ASP A 85 10.22 4.00 -3.21
C ASP A 85 8.93 3.96 -4.04
N ASN A 86 8.07 4.96 -3.90
CA ASN A 86 6.90 5.12 -4.75
C ASN A 86 7.03 6.42 -5.55
N ASN A 87 7.26 6.30 -6.85
CA ASN A 87 7.44 7.47 -7.70
C ASN A 87 6.12 8.03 -8.27
N GLY A 88 4.99 7.48 -7.83
CA GLY A 88 3.66 7.93 -8.16
C GLY A 88 3.28 7.73 -9.62
N GLY A 89 2.41 8.61 -10.08
CA GLY A 89 1.77 8.59 -11.38
C GLY A 89 0.62 7.59 -11.50
N SER A 90 -0.19 7.83 -12.51
CA SER A 90 -1.41 7.11 -12.83
C SER A 90 -1.36 6.65 -14.28
N CYS A 91 -1.81 5.43 -14.51
CA CYS A 91 -1.99 4.87 -15.85
C CYS A 91 -3.38 4.25 -15.98
N VAL A 92 -3.95 4.36 -17.17
CA VAL A 92 -5.26 3.79 -17.54
C VAL A 92 -5.12 3.12 -18.91
N ALA A 93 -5.89 2.06 -19.13
CA ALA A 93 -6.00 1.45 -20.44
C ALA A 93 -7.46 1.08 -20.72
N ILE A 94 -7.92 1.35 -21.95
CA ILE A 94 -9.25 1.00 -22.45
C ILE A 94 -9.07 0.07 -23.65
N ALA A 95 -9.62 -1.15 -23.54
CA ALA A 95 -9.68 -2.09 -24.63
C ALA A 95 -10.99 -1.90 -25.42
N GLY A 96 -10.84 -1.56 -26.70
CA GLY A 96 -11.89 -1.59 -27.70
C GLY A 96 -11.88 -2.90 -28.50
N ARG A 97 -12.71 -2.96 -29.54
CA ARG A 97 -12.84 -4.17 -30.38
C ARG A 97 -11.62 -4.40 -31.26
N ASP A 98 -11.11 -3.31 -31.80
CA ASP A 98 -10.06 -3.22 -32.82
C ASP A 98 -8.96 -2.22 -32.44
N TYR A 99 -9.07 -1.61 -31.26
CA TYR A 99 -8.12 -0.65 -30.74
C TYR A 99 -7.87 -0.86 -29.24
N CYS A 100 -6.75 -0.35 -28.75
CA CYS A 100 -6.44 -0.23 -27.33
C CYS A 100 -5.86 1.16 -27.08
N VAL A 101 -6.48 1.92 -26.18
CA VAL A 101 -5.97 3.22 -25.74
C VAL A 101 -5.30 3.03 -24.40
N ILE A 102 -4.05 3.45 -24.28
CA ILE A 102 -3.26 3.39 -23.04
C ILE A 102 -2.81 4.81 -22.75
N ALA A 103 -2.99 5.27 -21.52
CA ALA A 103 -2.57 6.61 -21.15
C ALA A 103 -1.91 6.63 -19.78
N ALA A 104 -0.93 7.52 -19.62
CA ALA A 104 -0.24 7.73 -18.37
C ALA A 104 0.22 9.18 -18.26
N ASP A 105 0.23 9.70 -17.03
CA ASP A 105 0.79 11.02 -16.76
C ASP A 105 2.34 11.00 -16.84
N THR A 106 2.95 12.18 -16.98
CA THR A 106 4.41 12.31 -17.12
C THR A 106 5.13 12.77 -15.85
N ARG A 107 4.40 13.01 -14.76
CA ARG A 107 4.97 13.41 -13.47
C ARG A 107 5.69 12.23 -12.81
N MET A 108 6.91 12.46 -12.32
CA MET A 108 7.63 11.51 -11.48
C MET A 108 8.09 12.21 -10.23
N SER A 109 7.68 11.68 -9.07
CA SER A 109 7.94 12.29 -7.77
C SER A 109 8.72 11.34 -6.86
N THR A 110 9.21 11.85 -5.75
CA THR A 110 9.61 11.05 -4.58
C THR A 110 9.21 11.84 -3.34
N GLY A 111 8.46 11.22 -2.43
CA GLY A 111 7.81 11.94 -1.33
C GLY A 111 6.99 13.14 -1.84
N TYR A 112 7.38 14.35 -1.41
CA TYR A 112 6.76 15.62 -1.81
C TYR A 112 7.58 16.42 -2.84
N SER A 113 8.62 15.83 -3.42
CA SER A 113 9.47 16.48 -4.42
C SER A 113 9.20 15.93 -5.82
N ILE A 114 9.07 16.82 -6.80
CA ILE A 114 8.95 16.44 -8.21
C ILE A 114 10.36 16.24 -8.76
N LEU A 115 10.67 15.01 -9.19
CA LEU A 115 11.95 14.66 -9.80
C LEU A 115 12.01 15.11 -11.26
N THR A 116 10.93 14.87 -12.00
CA THR A 116 10.76 15.34 -13.37
C THR A 116 9.28 15.44 -13.71
N ARG A 117 8.95 16.39 -14.59
CA ARG A 117 7.60 16.59 -15.14
C ARG A 117 7.42 15.91 -16.51
N ASP A 118 8.49 15.32 -17.03
CA ASP A 118 8.55 14.73 -18.36
C ASP A 118 9.19 13.34 -18.32
N TYR A 119 8.46 12.37 -17.80
CA TYR A 119 8.84 10.96 -17.78
C TYR A 119 7.74 10.07 -18.37
N SER A 120 8.05 9.42 -19.49
CA SER A 120 7.13 8.44 -20.09
C SER A 120 7.06 7.18 -19.23
N LYS A 121 5.85 6.83 -18.80
CA LYS A 121 5.56 5.58 -18.09
C LYS A 121 5.17 4.43 -19.04
N ILE A 122 5.13 4.71 -20.34
CA ILE A 122 4.65 3.79 -21.36
C ILE A 122 5.84 3.29 -22.19
N SER A 123 6.15 1.99 -22.05
CA SER A 123 7.22 1.34 -22.80
C SER A 123 6.66 0.39 -23.85
N LYS A 124 7.16 0.49 -25.08
CA LYS A 124 6.88 -0.49 -26.14
C LYS A 124 7.64 -1.79 -25.83
N LEU A 125 6.95 -2.92 -25.76
CA LEU A 125 7.55 -4.24 -25.57
C LEU A 125 7.69 -5.00 -26.89
N ALA A 126 6.69 -4.92 -27.76
CA ALA A 126 6.65 -5.52 -29.08
C ALA A 126 5.87 -4.61 -30.03
N ASP A 127 5.73 -4.99 -31.31
CA ASP A 127 5.00 -4.16 -32.29
C ASP A 127 3.53 -3.96 -31.94
N LYS A 128 2.92 -4.97 -31.29
CA LYS A 128 1.53 -4.95 -30.83
C LYS A 128 1.38 -5.07 -29.31
N ALA A 129 2.44 -4.80 -28.55
CA ALA A 129 2.40 -4.91 -27.10
C ALA A 129 3.10 -3.71 -26.45
N VAL A 130 2.36 -3.05 -25.57
CA VAL A 130 2.80 -1.87 -24.83
C VAL A 130 2.55 -2.13 -23.36
N LEU A 131 3.49 -1.70 -22.51
CA LEU A 131 3.40 -1.79 -21.06
C LEU A 131 3.34 -0.37 -20.49
N ALA A 132 2.26 -0.07 -19.78
CA ALA A 132 2.20 1.07 -18.87
C ALA A 132 2.39 0.57 -17.43
N SER A 133 3.19 1.27 -16.64
CA SER A 133 3.40 0.92 -15.24
C SER A 133 3.64 2.17 -14.39
N SER A 134 2.97 2.24 -13.24
CA SER A 134 3.18 3.23 -12.19
C SER A 134 3.77 2.57 -10.94
N GLY A 135 4.31 3.37 -10.01
CA GLY A 135 4.94 2.89 -8.78
C GLY A 135 6.45 3.09 -8.75
N PHE A 136 7.22 2.06 -8.37
CA PHE A 136 8.67 2.17 -8.20
C PHE A 136 9.42 2.05 -9.53
N GLN A 137 10.06 3.13 -9.97
CA GLN A 137 10.63 3.18 -11.32
C GLN A 137 11.86 2.29 -11.52
N ALA A 138 12.61 1.98 -10.47
CA ALA A 138 13.73 1.05 -10.58
C ALA A 138 13.25 -0.36 -10.93
N ASP A 139 12.22 -0.83 -10.22
CA ASP A 139 11.62 -2.14 -10.46
C ASP A 139 10.92 -2.19 -11.83
N ILE A 140 10.23 -1.12 -12.22
CA ILE A 140 9.60 -1.03 -13.54
C ILE A 140 10.65 -1.13 -14.66
N LYS A 141 11.78 -0.42 -14.55
CA LYS A 141 12.88 -0.52 -15.52
C LYS A 141 13.49 -1.91 -15.57
N ALA A 142 13.65 -2.57 -14.41
CA ALA A 142 14.12 -3.95 -14.36
C ALA A 142 13.13 -4.91 -15.05
N LEU A 143 11.83 -4.75 -14.77
CA LEU A 143 10.77 -5.53 -15.39
C LEU A 143 10.73 -5.34 -16.91
N GLN A 144 10.83 -4.10 -17.40
CA GLN A 144 10.88 -3.80 -18.83
C GLN A 144 12.04 -4.52 -19.52
N LYS A 145 13.25 -4.46 -18.94
CA LYS A 145 14.43 -5.15 -19.47
C LYS A 145 14.23 -6.67 -19.48
N HIS A 146 13.64 -7.21 -18.42
CA HIS A 146 13.39 -8.65 -18.30
C HIS A 146 12.37 -9.14 -19.33
N LEU A 147 11.28 -8.40 -19.53
CA LEU A 147 10.25 -8.69 -20.52
C LEU A 147 10.79 -8.57 -21.95
N ALA A 148 11.60 -7.54 -22.23
CA ALA A 148 12.25 -7.39 -23.53
C ALA A 148 13.21 -8.56 -23.83
N ALA A 149 14.03 -8.97 -22.86
CA ALA A 149 14.91 -10.12 -23.02
C ALA A 149 14.13 -11.42 -23.27
N ARG A 150 13.06 -11.65 -22.49
CA ARG A 150 12.18 -12.81 -22.69
C ARG A 150 11.47 -12.78 -24.04
N HIS A 151 11.07 -11.60 -24.53
CA HIS A 151 10.49 -11.46 -25.86
C HIS A 151 11.46 -11.89 -26.95
N LEU A 152 12.71 -11.46 -26.88
CA LEU A 152 13.75 -11.83 -27.84
C LEU A 152 14.05 -13.33 -27.81
N ILE A 153 14.15 -13.93 -26.62
CA ILE A 153 14.34 -15.38 -26.48
C ILE A 153 13.17 -16.14 -27.08
N TYR A 154 11.93 -15.70 -26.81
CA TYR A 154 10.73 -16.31 -27.37
C TYR A 154 10.71 -16.24 -28.90
N GLN A 155 11.03 -15.07 -29.46
CA GLN A 155 11.14 -14.86 -30.91
C GLN A 155 12.15 -15.83 -31.53
N HIS A 156 13.33 -15.99 -30.94
CA HIS A 156 14.34 -16.91 -31.45
C HIS A 156 13.90 -18.39 -31.37
N GLN A 157 13.19 -18.78 -30.32
CA GLN A 157 12.76 -20.17 -30.12
C GLN A 157 11.58 -20.57 -30.99
N HIS A 158 10.63 -19.66 -31.22
CA HIS A 158 9.36 -19.98 -31.89
C HIS A 158 9.20 -19.29 -33.25
N ASN A 159 10.21 -18.52 -33.69
CA ASN A 159 10.16 -17.66 -34.88
C ASN A 159 8.88 -16.80 -34.95
N LYS A 160 8.33 -16.45 -33.78
CA LYS A 160 7.06 -15.72 -33.63
C LYS A 160 7.20 -14.67 -32.54
N GLN A 161 6.64 -13.48 -32.76
CA GLN A 161 6.55 -12.47 -31.72
C GLN A 161 5.56 -12.89 -30.62
N MET A 162 5.88 -12.61 -29.35
CA MET A 162 4.90 -12.75 -28.27
C MET A 162 3.72 -11.82 -28.55
N SER A 163 2.53 -12.39 -28.75
CA SER A 163 1.27 -11.67 -28.88
C SER A 163 0.48 -11.80 -27.58
N CYS A 164 -0.16 -10.72 -27.13
CA CYS A 164 -1.19 -10.80 -26.11
C CYS A 164 -2.49 -11.23 -26.80
N PRO A 165 -3.06 -12.42 -26.52
CA PRO A 165 -4.41 -12.73 -26.95
C PRO A 165 -5.33 -11.73 -26.22
N ALA A 166 -6.02 -10.87 -26.97
CA ALA A 166 -6.92 -9.88 -26.37
C ALA A 166 -7.99 -10.60 -25.53
N MET A 167 -8.25 -10.08 -24.33
CA MET A 167 -9.40 -10.49 -23.53
C MET A 167 -10.66 -9.92 -24.16
N ASP A 168 -11.71 -10.73 -24.23
CA ASP A 168 -13.05 -10.46 -24.79
C ASP A 168 -13.84 -9.39 -24.02
N ALA A 169 -13.18 -8.64 -23.13
CA ALA A 169 -13.74 -7.50 -22.40
C ALA A 169 -13.68 -6.24 -23.28
N VAL A 170 -14.38 -6.30 -24.42
CA VAL A 170 -14.47 -5.20 -25.37
C VAL A 170 -15.51 -4.21 -24.88
N THR A 171 -15.08 -3.00 -24.52
CA THR A 171 -16.02 -1.90 -24.32
C THR A 171 -16.68 -1.55 -25.67
N PRO A 172 -17.99 -1.22 -25.71
CA PRO A 172 -18.68 -0.89 -26.96
C PRO A 172 -18.33 0.51 -27.51
N LEU A 173 -17.40 1.23 -26.87
CA LEU A 173 -17.01 2.60 -27.19
C LEU A 173 -16.23 2.67 -28.50
N SER A 174 -16.43 3.75 -29.25
CA SER A 174 -15.55 4.09 -30.39
C SER A 174 -14.19 4.62 -29.90
N GLU A 175 -13.18 4.59 -30.77
CA GLU A 175 -11.82 5.03 -30.45
C GLU A 175 -11.79 6.48 -29.92
N LEU A 176 -12.53 7.38 -30.57
CA LEU A 176 -12.58 8.80 -30.18
C LEU A 176 -13.25 9.00 -28.82
N GLU A 177 -14.34 8.27 -28.55
CA GLU A 177 -15.01 8.32 -27.24
C GLU A 177 -14.11 7.78 -26.13
N ALA A 178 -13.31 6.74 -26.41
CA ALA A 178 -12.33 6.23 -25.45
C ALA A 178 -11.23 7.26 -25.16
N ILE A 179 -10.72 7.95 -26.19
CA ILE A 179 -9.73 9.02 -26.01
C ILE A 179 -10.30 10.17 -25.17
N ASP A 180 -11.51 10.61 -25.47
CA ASP A 180 -12.18 11.70 -24.74
C ASP A 180 -12.46 11.32 -23.27
N LEU A 181 -12.89 10.08 -23.04
CA LEU A 181 -13.07 9.55 -21.69
C LEU A 181 -11.76 9.55 -20.90
N VAL A 182 -10.67 9.07 -21.51
CA VAL A 182 -9.34 9.08 -20.87
C VAL A 182 -8.92 10.51 -20.52
N LYS A 183 -9.06 11.46 -21.46
CA LYS A 183 -8.71 12.86 -21.23
C LYS A 183 -9.52 13.43 -20.05
N THR A 184 -10.82 13.19 -20.03
CA THR A 184 -11.71 13.64 -18.94
C THR A 184 -11.31 13.05 -17.59
N VAL A 185 -10.99 11.74 -17.54
CA VAL A 185 -10.56 11.07 -16.31
C VAL A 185 -9.26 11.66 -15.77
N PHE A 186 -8.27 11.94 -16.63
CA PHE A 186 -7.02 12.54 -16.18
C PHE A 186 -7.17 13.99 -15.70
N VAL A 187 -8.01 14.78 -16.37
CA VAL A 187 -8.35 16.13 -15.88
C VAL A 187 -8.96 16.03 -14.49
N SER A 188 -9.92 15.13 -14.29
CA SER A 188 -10.54 14.92 -12.96
C SER A 188 -9.56 14.36 -11.92
N ALA A 189 -8.64 13.47 -12.31
CA ALA A 189 -7.67 12.87 -11.40
C ALA A 189 -6.65 13.91 -10.92
N THR A 190 -6.18 14.77 -11.83
CA THR A 190 -5.21 15.84 -11.52
C THR A 190 -5.73 16.81 -10.46
N GLU A 191 -7.05 16.99 -10.38
CA GLU A 191 -7.65 17.87 -9.37
C GLU A 191 -7.59 17.32 -7.93
N ARG A 192 -7.37 16.00 -7.75
CA ARG A 192 -7.48 15.33 -6.45
C ARG A 192 -6.26 14.50 -6.06
N ASP A 193 -5.46 14.06 -7.02
CA ASP A 193 -4.26 13.27 -6.79
C ASP A 193 -3.00 14.12 -7.04
N ILE A 194 -2.21 14.32 -5.99
CA ILE A 194 -0.97 15.11 -6.02
C ILE A 194 0.13 14.46 -6.88
N TYR A 195 0.01 13.15 -7.15
CA TYR A 195 0.98 12.39 -7.93
C TYR A 195 0.67 12.34 -9.42
N THR A 196 -0.49 12.84 -9.84
CA THR A 196 -0.92 12.90 -11.24
C THR A 196 -0.87 14.35 -11.73
N GLY A 197 -0.19 14.62 -12.84
CA GLY A 197 -0.16 15.98 -13.39
C GLY A 197 0.80 16.17 -14.56
N ASP A 198 1.05 17.45 -14.86
CA ASP A 198 1.95 17.94 -15.92
C ASP A 198 1.47 17.68 -17.33
N LYS A 199 1.57 16.45 -17.82
CA LYS A 199 1.10 16.03 -19.15
C LYS A 199 0.59 14.60 -19.08
N VAL A 200 -0.34 14.24 -19.95
CA VAL A 200 -0.71 12.86 -20.25
C VAL A 200 -0.13 12.48 -21.59
N GLU A 201 0.57 11.36 -21.64
CA GLU A 201 0.90 10.64 -22.87
C GLU A 201 -0.21 9.62 -23.13
N ILE A 202 -0.81 9.68 -24.31
CA ILE A 202 -1.86 8.77 -24.79
C ILE A 202 -1.30 7.98 -25.97
N VAL A 203 -1.26 6.66 -25.85
CA VAL A 203 -0.83 5.73 -26.87
C VAL A 203 -2.05 4.96 -27.37
N ILE A 204 -2.31 5.08 -28.67
CA ILE A 204 -3.41 4.36 -29.34
C ILE A 204 -2.79 3.26 -30.19
N LEU A 205 -3.18 2.02 -29.92
CA LEU A 205 -2.77 0.84 -30.65
C LEU A 205 -3.96 0.32 -31.46
N ASN A 206 -3.82 0.28 -32.78
CA ASN A 206 -4.84 -0.23 -33.70
C ASN A 206 -4.20 -1.12 -34.78
N ALA A 207 -4.97 -1.55 -35.78
CA ALA A 207 -4.46 -2.39 -36.86
C ALA A 207 -3.41 -1.66 -37.72
N GLU A 208 -3.52 -0.34 -37.86
CA GLU A 208 -2.61 0.51 -38.64
C GLU A 208 -1.27 0.73 -37.93
N GLY A 209 -1.24 0.69 -36.60
CA GLY A 209 -0.02 0.75 -35.82
C GLY A 209 -0.18 1.44 -34.46
N LEU A 210 0.87 2.12 -34.04
CA LEU A 210 0.93 2.84 -32.77
C LEU A 210 0.96 4.36 -33.02
N ARG A 211 -0.04 5.06 -32.51
CA ARG A 211 -0.15 6.52 -32.49
C ARG A 211 0.12 7.05 -31.08
N ARG A 212 0.79 8.20 -30.98
CA ARG A 212 1.00 8.92 -29.71
C ARG A 212 0.37 10.30 -29.78
N GLU A 213 -0.38 10.65 -28.76
CA GLU A 213 -0.94 11.97 -28.52
C GLU A 213 -0.52 12.45 -27.13
N PHE A 214 -0.48 13.77 -26.97
CA PHE A 214 -0.18 14.40 -25.68
C PHE A 214 -1.27 15.40 -25.32
N MET A 215 -1.57 15.49 -24.04
CA MET A 215 -2.47 16.50 -23.48
C MET A 215 -1.82 17.12 -22.25
N ASP A 216 -1.77 18.44 -22.17
CA ASP A 216 -1.30 19.14 -20.97
C ASP A 216 -2.31 19.00 -19.82
N LEU A 217 -1.78 18.83 -18.60
CA LEU A 217 -2.54 18.84 -17.34
C LEU A 217 -2.12 20.04 -16.48
N ARG A 218 -2.76 20.16 -15.31
CA ARG A 218 -2.35 21.11 -14.28
C ARG A 218 -0.91 20.84 -13.82
N LYS A 219 -0.19 21.91 -13.48
CA LYS A 219 1.26 21.91 -13.18
C LYS A 219 1.58 22.34 -11.75
N ASP A 220 0.57 22.48 -10.90
CA ASP A 220 0.75 22.83 -9.49
C ASP A 220 1.54 21.75 -8.72
#